data_AF-A0A7C4DV96-F1
#
_entry.id   AF-A0A7C4DV96-F1
#
_cell.length_a   1.000
_cell.length_b   1.000
_cell.length_c   1.000
_cell.angle_alpha   90.00
_cell.angle_beta   90.00
_cell.angle_gamma   90.00
#
_symmetry.space_group_name_H-M   'P 1'
#
loop_
_entity.id
_entity.type
_entity.pdbx_description
1 polymer ?
#
loop_
_entity_poly.entity_id
_entity_poly.type
_entity_poly.pdbx_seq_one_letter_code
_entity_poly.pdbx_strand_id
1 'polypeptide(L)'
;MADPGGVEPPTLGLGGKSQNLIIRIDWDGFRKFVYSNYMDKTAHDYWRCARQYAHLLIEKDFSPLKTFSNYKRSHVLKALAALSKFLGLYKEFRDLREAYGIKWSKGESDQFVIKRLVRANNEGDLLGRVRKVKEEIPQISSFIDLIATTGLRLVEAINAYNLIISLAREGKLGNYYEDSILKHYEY
;
A
#
# COMPACT_ATOMS: atom_id res chain seq x y z
N MET A 1 -46.16 -31.28 -47.99
CA MET A 1 -45.02 -31.47 -48.90
C MET A 1 -43.91 -30.57 -48.40
N ALA A 2 -42.84 -31.19 -47.87
CA ALA A 2 -41.67 -30.53 -47.33
C ALA A 2 -40.55 -30.62 -48.37
N ASP A 3 -39.79 -29.54 -48.52
CA ASP A 3 -38.51 -29.51 -49.24
C ASP A 3 -37.47 -28.83 -48.33
N PRO A 4 -36.29 -29.43 -48.06
CA PRO A 4 -35.27 -28.91 -47.16
C PRO A 4 -34.05 -28.35 -47.91
N GLY A 5 -33.56 -27.17 -47.50
CA GLY A 5 -32.22 -26.66 -47.80
C GLY A 5 -31.83 -25.68 -46.69
N GLY A 6 -30.79 -25.92 -45.88
CA GLY A 6 -29.38 -25.80 -46.26
C GLY A 6 -29.07 -24.32 -46.51
N VAL A 7 -28.22 -23.58 -45.79
CA VAL A 7 -26.95 -23.89 -45.10
C VAL A 7 -26.67 -22.67 -44.19
N GLU A 8 -26.19 -22.87 -42.95
CA GLU A 8 -25.54 -21.79 -42.20
C GLU A 8 -24.15 -21.50 -42.77
N PRO A 9 -23.74 -20.23 -42.89
CA PRO A 9 -22.33 -19.88 -42.84
C PRO A 9 -21.97 -19.06 -41.59
N PRO A 10 -20.73 -19.21 -41.12
CA PRO A 10 -20.27 -18.84 -39.78
C PRO A 10 -20.12 -17.32 -39.62
N THR A 11 -20.51 -16.81 -38.46
CA THR A 11 -20.13 -15.47 -38.00
C THR A 11 -18.61 -15.34 -38.03
N LEU A 12 -18.12 -14.55 -38.98
CA LEU A 12 -16.72 -14.14 -39.10
C LEU A 12 -16.26 -13.51 -37.78
N GLY A 13 -15.32 -14.18 -37.11
CA GLY A 13 -14.51 -13.56 -36.08
C GLY A 13 -13.66 -12.45 -36.69
N LEU A 14 -13.96 -11.19 -36.34
CA LEU A 14 -13.04 -10.08 -36.55
C LEU A 14 -12.02 -10.08 -35.41
N GLY A 15 -11.06 -10.98 -35.55
CA GLY A 15 -9.76 -10.86 -34.91
C GLY A 15 -9.11 -9.58 -35.42
N GLY A 16 -9.14 -8.53 -34.59
CA GLY A 16 -8.24 -7.40 -34.72
C GLY A 16 -6.83 -7.91 -34.58
N LYS A 17 -6.15 -8.12 -35.71
CA LYS A 17 -4.72 -8.43 -35.77
C LYS A 17 -3.96 -7.27 -35.14
N SER A 18 -3.68 -7.38 -33.85
CA SER A 18 -2.78 -6.48 -33.14
C SER A 18 -1.43 -6.57 -33.83
N GLN A 19 -0.96 -5.44 -34.37
CA GLN A 19 0.34 -5.35 -35.02
C GLN A 19 1.41 -5.75 -33.99
N ASN A 20 2.04 -6.90 -34.20
CA ASN A 20 3.08 -7.46 -33.34
C ASN A 20 4.33 -6.56 -33.39
N LEU A 21 4.38 -5.53 -32.54
CA LEU A 21 5.64 -4.97 -32.09
C LEU A 21 6.32 -6.05 -31.22
N ILE A 22 7.33 -6.70 -31.79
CA ILE A 22 8.19 -7.60 -31.02
C ILE A 22 9.04 -6.74 -30.09
N ILE A 23 8.52 -6.42 -28.91
CA ILE A 23 9.29 -5.75 -27.85
C ILE A 23 10.37 -6.73 -27.39
N ARG A 24 11.60 -6.54 -27.84
CA ARG A 24 12.77 -7.24 -27.28
C ARG A 24 13.17 -6.57 -25.98
N ILE A 25 12.95 -7.27 -24.87
CA ILE A 25 13.33 -6.79 -23.53
C ILE A 25 14.78 -7.19 -23.26
N ASP A 26 15.64 -6.20 -22.97
CA ASP A 26 16.96 -6.44 -22.40
C ASP A 26 16.84 -6.83 -20.92
N TRP A 27 16.82 -8.14 -20.66
CA TRP A 27 16.67 -8.69 -19.31
C TRP A 27 17.87 -8.46 -18.41
N ASP A 28 19.07 -8.34 -18.97
CA ASP A 28 20.29 -8.09 -18.21
C ASP A 28 20.37 -6.60 -17.82
N GLY A 29 20.02 -5.71 -18.74
CA GLY A 29 19.82 -4.29 -18.46
C GLY A 29 18.73 -4.07 -17.41
N PHE A 30 17.59 -4.75 -17.55
CA PHE A 30 16.52 -4.67 -16.55
C PHE A 30 16.95 -5.20 -15.19
N ARG A 31 17.72 -6.31 -15.15
CA ARG A 31 18.29 -6.83 -13.90
C ARG A 31 19.18 -5.79 -13.23
N LYS A 32 20.13 -5.19 -13.97
CA LYS A 32 20.98 -4.12 -13.43
C LYS A 32 20.15 -2.95 -12.90
N PHE A 33 19.13 -2.53 -13.64
CA PHE A 33 18.22 -1.46 -13.23
C PHE A 33 17.50 -1.76 -11.91
N VAL A 34 16.92 -2.95 -11.72
CA VAL A 34 16.21 -3.22 -10.46
C VAL A 34 17.15 -3.39 -9.27
N TYR A 35 18.33 -3.98 -9.46
CA TYR A 35 19.30 -4.15 -8.38
C TYR A 35 20.01 -2.84 -7.98
N SER A 36 20.03 -1.83 -8.86
CA SER A 36 20.55 -0.49 -8.50
C SER A 36 19.52 0.42 -7.83
N ASN A 37 18.22 0.13 -8.00
CA ASN A 37 17.13 1.01 -7.53
C ASN A 37 16.32 0.47 -6.34
N TYR A 38 16.44 -0.82 -6.02
CA TYR A 38 15.66 -1.47 -4.98
C TYR A 38 16.54 -2.36 -4.08
N MET A 39 16.07 -2.60 -2.86
CA MET A 39 16.72 -3.57 -1.95
C MET A 39 16.79 -4.96 -2.59
N ASP A 40 17.86 -5.70 -2.30
CA ASP A 40 18.18 -7.01 -2.90
C ASP A 40 16.98 -7.96 -3.03
N LYS A 41 16.25 -8.20 -1.93
CA LYS A 41 15.06 -9.05 -1.92
C LYS A 41 13.95 -8.56 -2.86
N THR A 42 13.67 -7.25 -2.85
CA THR A 42 12.67 -6.62 -3.71
C THR A 42 13.10 -6.65 -5.17
N ALA A 43 14.38 -6.38 -5.44
CA ALA A 43 14.96 -6.42 -6.78
C ALA A 43 14.86 -7.82 -7.39
N HIS A 44 15.19 -8.86 -6.60
CA HIS A 44 15.05 -10.25 -7.00
C HIS A 44 13.60 -10.60 -7.37
N ASP A 45 12.65 -10.22 -6.50
CA ASP A 45 11.22 -10.47 -6.75
C ASP A 45 10.71 -9.74 -7.98
N TYR A 46 11.11 -8.48 -8.18
CA TYR A 46 10.71 -7.69 -9.35
C TYR A 46 11.30 -8.28 -10.63
N TRP A 47 12.57 -8.66 -10.64
CA TRP A 47 13.20 -9.30 -11.79
C TRP A 47 12.49 -10.62 -12.16
N ARG A 48 12.30 -11.50 -11.17
CA ARG A 48 11.64 -12.80 -11.36
C ARG A 48 10.20 -12.64 -11.84
N CYS A 49 9.40 -11.82 -11.17
CA CYS A 49 7.99 -11.61 -11.51
C CYS A 49 7.83 -10.92 -12.86
N ALA A 50 8.64 -9.90 -13.16
CA ALA A 50 8.58 -9.23 -14.45
C ALA A 50 8.88 -10.20 -15.59
N ARG A 51 9.90 -11.07 -15.46
CA ARG A 51 10.18 -12.11 -16.47
C ARG A 51 9.01 -13.06 -16.68
N GLN A 52 8.35 -13.47 -15.60
CA GLN A 52 7.23 -14.39 -15.67
C GLN A 52 5.98 -13.77 -16.30
N TYR A 53 5.71 -12.49 -16.04
CA TYR A 53 4.45 -11.84 -16.40
C TYR A 53 4.57 -10.71 -17.44
N ALA A 54 5.74 -10.56 -18.08
CA ALA A 54 5.99 -9.50 -19.08
C ALA A 54 4.96 -9.49 -20.21
N HIS A 55 4.53 -10.68 -20.64
CA HIS A 55 3.54 -10.86 -21.70
C HIS A 55 2.26 -10.05 -21.44
N LEU A 56 1.80 -9.95 -20.18
CA LEU A 56 0.62 -9.15 -19.82
C LEU A 56 0.77 -7.66 -20.19
N LEU A 57 1.99 -7.13 -20.08
CA LEU A 57 2.28 -5.75 -20.47
C LEU A 57 2.46 -5.59 -21.98
N ILE A 58 3.12 -6.56 -22.63
CA ILE A 58 3.41 -6.53 -24.08
C ILE A 58 2.13 -6.73 -24.90
N GLU A 59 1.31 -7.70 -24.52
CA GLU A 59 0.02 -8.03 -25.15
C GLU A 59 -1.09 -7.04 -24.77
N LYS A 60 -0.83 -6.18 -23.77
CA LYS A 60 -1.77 -5.21 -23.22
C LYS A 60 -3.05 -5.87 -22.69
N ASP A 61 -2.91 -7.05 -22.09
CA ASP A 61 -4.00 -7.78 -21.47
C ASP A 61 -3.75 -8.04 -19.98
N PHE A 62 -4.51 -7.32 -19.14
CA PHE A 62 -4.50 -7.48 -17.69
C PHE A 62 -5.67 -8.33 -17.18
N SER A 63 -6.45 -8.97 -18.06
CA SER A 63 -7.53 -9.90 -17.68
C SER A 63 -7.05 -11.01 -16.74
N PRO A 64 -5.87 -11.64 -16.96
CA PRO A 64 -5.37 -12.68 -16.06
C PRO A 64 -5.11 -12.20 -14.62
N LEU A 65 -4.87 -10.89 -14.42
CA LEU A 65 -4.65 -10.35 -13.07
C LEU A 65 -5.89 -10.44 -12.18
N LYS A 66 -7.09 -10.54 -12.77
CA LYS A 66 -8.34 -10.67 -12.01
C LYS A 66 -8.47 -12.01 -11.30
N THR A 67 -7.80 -13.06 -11.79
CA THR A 67 -7.83 -14.40 -11.18
C THR A 67 -6.76 -14.57 -10.10
N PHE A 68 -5.85 -13.60 -9.93
CA PHE A 68 -4.77 -13.68 -8.96
C PHE A 68 -5.25 -13.30 -7.57
N SER A 69 -4.65 -13.92 -6.54
CA SER A 69 -4.81 -13.46 -5.15
C SER A 69 -4.32 -12.01 -5.01
N ASN A 70 -4.87 -11.26 -4.05
CA ASN A 70 -4.48 -9.86 -3.81
C ASN A 70 -2.97 -9.70 -3.64
N TYR A 71 -2.34 -10.62 -2.89
CA TYR A 71 -0.90 -10.65 -2.70
C TYR A 71 -0.14 -10.83 -4.02
N LYS A 72 -0.47 -11.88 -4.78
CA LYS A 72 0.18 -12.17 -6.06
C LYS A 72 -0.02 -11.03 -7.05
N ARG A 73 -1.25 -10.53 -7.19
CA ARG A 73 -1.61 -9.40 -8.05
C ARG A 73 -0.80 -8.15 -7.72
N SER A 74 -0.65 -7.81 -6.43
CA SER A 74 0.14 -6.66 -5.99
C SER A 74 1.61 -6.79 -6.36
N HIS A 75 2.22 -7.95 -6.14
CA HIS A 75 3.62 -8.21 -6.50
C HIS A 75 3.84 -8.13 -8.00
N VAL A 76 2.97 -8.74 -8.80
CA VAL A 76 3.04 -8.71 -10.26
C VAL A 76 2.89 -7.27 -10.79
N LEU A 77 1.90 -6.51 -10.31
CA LEU A 77 1.70 -5.11 -10.72
C LEU A 77 2.91 -4.22 -10.40
N LYS A 78 3.54 -4.41 -9.24
CA LYS A 78 4.77 -3.68 -8.88
C LYS A 78 5.93 -4.03 -9.81
N ALA A 79 6.10 -5.30 -10.13
CA ALA A 79 7.14 -5.75 -11.06
C ALA A 79 6.92 -5.21 -12.48
N LEU A 80 5.66 -5.22 -12.97
CA LEU A 80 5.29 -4.64 -14.27
C LEU A 80 5.42 -3.11 -14.29
N ALA A 81 5.16 -2.43 -13.18
CA ALA A 81 5.43 -1.00 -13.04
C ALA A 81 6.94 -0.68 -13.14
N ALA A 82 7.80 -1.52 -12.53
CA ALA A 82 9.25 -1.37 -12.66
C ALA A 82 9.73 -1.64 -14.10
N LEU A 83 9.20 -2.69 -14.74
CA LEU A 83 9.53 -3.03 -16.12
C LEU A 83 9.09 -1.94 -17.10
N SER A 84 7.86 -1.43 -16.97
CA SER A 84 7.37 -0.35 -17.82
C SER A 84 8.19 0.93 -17.68
N LYS A 85 8.68 1.27 -16.48
CA LYS A 85 9.63 2.39 -16.29
C LYS A 85 10.94 2.17 -17.05
N PHE A 86 11.50 0.96 -16.95
CA PHE A 86 12.72 0.62 -17.67
C PHE A 86 12.55 0.71 -19.19
N LEU A 87 11.40 0.27 -19.70
CA LEU A 87 11.08 0.31 -21.13
C LEU A 87 10.60 1.70 -21.63
N GLY A 88 10.42 2.68 -20.74
CA GLY A 88 9.84 3.98 -21.09
C GLY A 88 8.32 3.98 -21.34
N LEU A 89 7.62 2.88 -21.00
CA LEU A 89 6.19 2.64 -21.25
C LEU A 89 5.33 2.85 -19.99
N TYR A 90 5.79 3.65 -19.04
CA TYR A 90 5.09 3.80 -17.75
C TYR A 90 3.72 4.47 -17.90
N LYS A 91 3.56 5.36 -18.88
CA LYS A 91 2.26 5.99 -19.15
C LYS A 91 1.25 4.94 -19.62
N GLU A 92 1.64 4.14 -20.60
CA GLU A 92 0.85 3.05 -21.17
C GLU A 92 0.49 2.03 -20.09
N PHE A 93 1.42 1.70 -19.19
CA PHE A 93 1.13 0.83 -18.04
C PHE A 93 0.04 1.43 -17.13
N ARG A 94 0.09 2.74 -16.84
CA ARG A 94 -0.91 3.40 -16.00
C ARG A 94 -2.28 3.38 -16.66
N ASP A 95 -2.33 3.77 -17.93
CA ASP A 95 -3.55 3.81 -18.73
C ASP A 95 -4.17 2.40 -18.84
N LEU A 96 -3.35 1.38 -19.07
CA LEU A 96 -3.76 -0.01 -19.11
C LEU A 96 -4.31 -0.49 -17.76
N ARG A 97 -3.60 -0.22 -16.67
CA ARG A 97 -4.07 -0.56 -15.32
C ARG A 97 -5.44 0.07 -15.02
N GLU A 98 -5.63 1.32 -15.41
CA GLU A 98 -6.88 2.06 -15.20
C GLU A 98 -8.03 1.54 -16.07
N ALA A 99 -7.77 1.23 -17.34
CA ALA A 99 -8.75 0.63 -18.24
C ALA A 99 -9.30 -0.71 -17.70
N TYR A 100 -8.48 -1.47 -16.98
CA TYR A 100 -8.88 -2.73 -16.35
C TYR A 100 -9.48 -2.54 -14.93
N GLY A 101 -9.65 -1.30 -14.47
CA GLY A 101 -10.21 -0.97 -13.15
C GLY A 101 -9.33 -1.39 -11.96
N ILE A 102 -8.04 -1.61 -12.19
CA ILE A 102 -7.13 -2.13 -11.16
C ILE A 102 -6.62 -0.97 -10.30
N LYS A 103 -7.17 -0.81 -9.10
CA LYS A 103 -6.61 0.11 -8.10
C LYS A 103 -5.43 -0.54 -7.39
N TRP A 104 -4.44 0.26 -6.99
CA TRP A 104 -3.45 -0.21 -6.03
C TRP A 104 -4.19 -0.65 -4.77
N SER A 105 -4.02 -1.89 -4.35
CA SER A 105 -4.56 -2.34 -3.08
C SER A 105 -3.91 -1.48 -1.99
N LYS A 106 -4.68 -0.59 -1.35
CA LYS A 106 -4.43 -0.29 0.06
C LYS A 106 -4.53 -1.66 0.73
N GLY A 107 -3.43 -2.16 1.29
CA GLY A 107 -3.37 -3.54 1.79
C GLY A 107 -4.43 -3.81 2.85
N GLU A 108 -4.39 -5.00 3.44
CA GLU A 108 -5.20 -5.37 4.61
C GLU A 108 -4.79 -4.57 5.88
N SER A 109 -4.51 -3.27 5.77
CA SER A 109 -4.12 -2.38 6.87
C SER A 109 -5.03 -2.56 8.06
N ASP A 110 -6.33 -2.67 7.79
CA ASP A 110 -7.36 -2.76 8.81
C ASP A 110 -7.29 -4.12 9.51
N GLN A 111 -7.03 -5.21 8.77
CA GLN A 111 -6.83 -6.53 9.38
C GLN A 111 -5.51 -6.60 10.16
N PHE A 112 -4.45 -5.91 9.72
CA PHE A 112 -3.21 -5.81 10.49
C PHE A 112 -3.41 -5.00 11.78
N VAL A 113 -4.20 -3.92 11.72
CA VAL A 113 -4.60 -3.15 12.90
C VAL A 113 -5.43 -4.02 13.84
N ILE A 114 -6.47 -4.69 13.35
CA ILE A 114 -7.29 -5.62 14.13
C ILE A 114 -6.44 -6.74 14.73
N LYS A 115 -5.55 -7.36 13.97
CA LYS A 115 -4.65 -8.42 14.45
C LYS A 115 -3.68 -7.92 15.52
N ARG A 116 -3.21 -6.67 15.43
CA ARG A 116 -2.40 -6.03 16.48
C ARG A 116 -3.22 -5.77 17.74
N LEU A 117 -4.44 -5.25 17.60
CA LEU A 117 -5.35 -5.00 18.72
C LEU A 117 -5.76 -6.29 19.43
N VAL A 118 -6.08 -7.35 18.68
CA VAL A 118 -6.44 -8.66 19.23
C VAL A 118 -5.24 -9.35 19.91
N ARG A 119 -4.01 -9.19 19.39
CA ARG A 119 -2.79 -9.66 20.09
C ARG A 119 -2.48 -8.85 21.35
N ALA A 120 -2.81 -7.57 21.35
CA ALA A 120 -2.67 -6.67 22.49
C ALA A 120 -3.65 -6.99 23.63
N ASN A 121 -4.77 -7.66 23.36
CA ASN A 121 -5.72 -8.15 24.36
C ASN A 121 -5.20 -9.29 25.26
N ASN A 122 -3.93 -9.67 25.15
CA ASN A 122 -3.21 -10.22 26.31
C ASN A 122 -2.90 -9.04 27.26
N GLU A 123 -3.95 -8.51 27.90
CA GLU A 123 -3.99 -7.25 28.66
C GLU A 123 -2.87 -7.11 29.73
N GLY A 124 -2.31 -8.24 30.18
CA GLY A 124 -1.20 -8.26 31.12
C GLY A 124 0.13 -7.71 30.57
N ASP A 125 0.41 -7.81 29.27
CA ASP A 125 1.73 -7.42 28.72
C ASP A 125 1.84 -5.90 28.53
N LEU A 126 0.81 -5.24 28.00
CA LEU A 126 0.92 -3.82 27.64
C LEU A 126 0.94 -2.89 28.86
N LEU A 127 0.03 -3.09 29.83
CA LEU A 127 0.03 -2.30 31.07
C LEU A 127 1.31 -2.53 31.87
N GLY A 128 1.82 -3.76 31.91
CA GLY A 128 3.10 -4.09 32.54
C GLY A 128 4.27 -3.36 31.87
N ARG A 129 4.31 -3.32 30.54
CA ARG A 129 5.33 -2.61 29.77
C ARG A 129 5.26 -1.09 29.95
N VAL A 130 4.05 -0.52 30.00
CA VAL A 130 3.85 0.91 30.28
C VAL A 130 4.36 1.24 31.68
N ARG A 131 4.01 0.45 32.70
CA ARG A 131 4.50 0.62 34.08
C ARG A 131 6.02 0.56 34.13
N LYS A 132 6.63 -0.46 33.52
CA LYS A 132 8.08 -0.62 33.45
C LYS A 132 8.78 0.58 32.79
N VAL A 133 8.24 1.11 31.69
CA VAL A 133 8.80 2.31 31.04
C VAL A 133 8.74 3.53 31.97
N LYS A 134 7.65 3.69 32.72
CA LYS A 134 7.51 4.79 33.69
C LYS A 134 8.47 4.63 34.88
N GLU A 135 8.77 3.40 35.30
CA GLU A 135 9.75 3.10 36.34
C GLU A 135 11.20 3.36 35.88
N GLU A 136 11.55 2.94 34.66
CA GLU A 136 12.89 3.13 34.09
C GLU A 136 13.15 4.59 33.64
N ILE A 137 12.10 5.29 33.21
CA ILE A 137 12.18 6.66 32.65
C ILE A 137 11.11 7.56 33.28
N PRO A 138 11.25 7.95 34.57
CA PRO A 138 10.22 8.75 35.26
C PRO A 138 9.91 10.10 34.60
N GLN A 139 10.88 10.69 33.91
CA GLN A 139 10.73 12.01 33.27
C GLN A 139 9.72 12.03 32.12
N ILE A 140 9.40 10.88 31.51
CA ILE A 140 8.37 10.78 30.46
C ILE A 140 7.04 10.28 31.00
N SER A 141 6.91 10.03 32.30
CA SER A 141 5.72 9.44 32.92
C SER A 141 4.44 10.19 32.54
N SER A 142 4.43 11.52 32.69
CA SER A 142 3.27 12.36 32.36
C SER A 142 2.95 12.39 30.85
N PHE A 143 3.96 12.25 30.00
CA PHE A 143 3.78 12.15 28.55
C PHE A 143 3.17 10.82 28.13
N ILE A 144 3.62 9.73 28.76
CA ILE A 144 3.04 8.39 28.56
C ILE A 144 1.59 8.36 29.01
N ASP A 145 1.26 8.99 30.15
CA ASP A 145 -0.12 9.11 30.63
C ASP A 145 -1.00 9.92 29.66
N LEU A 146 -0.47 11.02 29.11
CA LEU A 146 -1.16 11.80 28.09
C LEU A 146 -1.50 10.96 26.85
N ILE A 147 -0.53 10.22 26.29
CA ILE A 147 -0.78 9.39 25.10
C ILE A 147 -1.79 8.28 25.42
N ALA A 148 -1.62 7.59 26.55
CA ALA A 148 -2.45 6.45 26.92
C ALA A 148 -3.91 6.83 27.18
N THR A 149 -4.16 8.04 27.68
CA THR A 149 -5.51 8.52 28.04
C THR A 149 -6.22 9.25 26.90
N THR A 150 -5.49 9.94 26.02
CA THR A 150 -6.07 10.75 24.93
C THR A 150 -6.14 10.03 23.60
N GLY A 151 -5.29 9.01 23.38
CA GLY A 151 -5.20 8.33 22.09
C GLY A 151 -4.65 9.18 20.95
N LEU A 152 -4.04 10.33 21.25
CA LEU A 152 -3.40 11.19 20.24
C LEU A 152 -2.31 10.45 19.48
N ARG A 153 -2.16 10.76 18.19
CA ARG A 153 -1.00 10.26 17.43
C ARG A 153 0.28 10.86 18.01
N LEU A 154 1.40 10.16 17.86
CA LEU A 154 2.67 10.58 18.48
C LEU A 154 3.04 12.04 18.21
N VAL A 155 2.88 12.51 16.97
CA VAL A 155 3.19 13.90 16.60
C VAL A 155 2.24 14.90 17.27
N GLU A 156 0.93 14.60 17.26
CA GLU A 156 -0.11 15.38 17.93
C GLU A 156 0.16 15.45 19.45
N ALA A 157 0.51 14.31 20.06
CA ALA A 157 0.84 14.20 21.48
C ALA A 157 2.10 15.00 21.85
N ILE A 158 3.16 14.95 21.04
CA ILE A 158 4.38 15.74 21.28
C ILE A 158 4.05 17.23 21.25
N ASN A 159 3.30 17.67 20.25
CA ASN A 159 2.90 19.07 20.11
C ASN A 159 2.03 19.51 21.30
N ALA A 160 1.03 18.71 21.66
CA ALA A 160 0.16 18.97 22.80
C ALA A 160 0.97 19.02 24.12
N TYR A 161 1.90 18.10 24.33
CA TYR A 161 2.71 18.03 25.55
C TYR A 161 3.65 19.23 25.69
N ASN A 162 4.29 19.65 24.60
CA ASN A 162 5.13 20.85 24.60
C ASN A 162 4.31 22.12 24.87
N LEU A 163 3.11 22.21 24.30
CA LEU A 163 2.18 23.32 24.55
C LEU A 163 1.67 23.33 26.00
N ILE A 164 1.38 22.15 26.57
CA ILE A 164 1.05 22.02 28.00
C ILE A 164 2.20 22.56 28.86
N ILE A 165 3.44 22.17 28.56
CA ILE A 165 4.62 22.63 29.31
C ILE A 165 4.80 24.16 29.19
N SER A 166 4.65 24.74 28.00
CA SER A 166 4.82 26.18 27.81
C SER A 166 3.74 26.97 28.55
N LEU A 167 2.47 26.59 28.39
CA LEU A 167 1.34 27.26 29.05
C LEU A 167 1.35 27.07 30.56
N ALA A 168 1.79 25.92 31.07
CA ALA A 168 1.96 25.69 32.50
C ALA A 168 3.02 26.63 33.09
N ARG A 169 4.15 26.85 32.40
CA ARG A 169 5.18 27.80 32.83
C ARG A 169 4.68 29.25 32.86
N GLU A 170 3.76 29.59 31.95
CA GLU A 170 3.15 30.92 31.88
C GLU A 170 1.95 31.10 32.82
N GLY A 171 1.54 30.06 33.55
CA GLY A 171 0.32 30.10 34.38
C GLY A 171 -0.98 30.20 33.56
N LYS A 172 -0.93 29.87 32.26
CA LYS A 172 -2.05 29.99 31.30
C LYS A 172 -2.62 28.63 30.87
N LEU A 173 -2.29 27.55 31.59
CA LEU A 173 -2.71 26.20 31.21
C LEU A 173 -4.23 26.07 31.09
N GLY A 174 -4.99 26.79 31.94
CA GLY A 174 -6.45 26.81 31.90
C GLY A 174 -7.05 27.29 30.56
N ASN A 175 -6.28 27.96 29.71
CA ASN A 175 -6.75 28.40 28.39
C ASN A 175 -6.73 27.27 27.35
N TYR A 176 -5.98 26.19 27.59
CA TYR A 176 -5.86 25.06 26.67
C TYR A 176 -6.85 23.92 26.98
N TYR A 177 -7.54 24.02 28.11
CA TYR A 177 -8.58 23.09 28.52
C TYR A 177 -9.91 23.82 28.59
N GLU A 178 -10.96 23.19 28.07
CA GLU A 178 -12.35 23.59 28.32
C GLU A 178 -13.08 22.36 28.86
N ASP A 179 -13.64 22.46 30.06
CA ASP A 179 -14.33 21.35 30.73
C ASP A 179 -13.51 20.04 30.78
N SER A 180 -12.20 20.14 31.02
CA SER A 180 -11.24 19.01 31.01
C SER A 180 -11.01 18.35 29.64
N ILE A 181 -11.47 18.99 28.55
CA ILE A 181 -11.21 18.58 27.18
C ILE A 181 -10.04 19.39 26.62
N LEU A 182 -9.08 18.69 26.01
CA LEU A 182 -7.95 19.31 25.30
C LEU A 182 -8.42 20.03 24.04
N LYS A 183 -8.20 21.34 23.95
CA LYS A 183 -8.45 22.14 22.74
C LYS A 183 -7.34 21.99 21.69
N HIS A 184 -6.95 20.75 21.40
CA HIS A 184 -5.85 20.47 20.47
C HIS A 184 -6.14 20.95 19.04
N TYR A 185 -7.41 21.15 18.68
CA TYR A 185 -7.84 21.58 17.35
C TYR A 185 -7.73 23.10 17.11
N GLU A 186 -7.52 23.91 18.16
CA GLU A 186 -7.43 25.36 18.04
C GLU A 186 -6.01 25.86 17.73
N TYR A 187 -5.00 24.97 17.74
CA TYR A 187 -3.57 25.30 17.65
C TYR A 187 -2.81 24.47 16.61
#